data_AF-A0A1Y0MNG0-F1
#
_entry.id   AF-A0A1Y0MNG0-F1
#
_cell.length_a   1.000
_cell.length_b   1.000
_cell.length_c   1.000
_cell.angle_alpha   90.00
_cell.angle_beta   90.00
_cell.angle_gamma   90.00
#
_symmetry.space_group_name_H-M   'P 1'
#
loop_
_entity.id
_entity.type
_entity.pdbx_description
1 polymer ?
#
loop_
_entity_poly.entity_id
_entity_poly.type
_entity_poly.pdbx_seq_one_letter_code
_entity_poly.pdbx_strand_id
1 'polypeptide(L)'
;MATLFVAFWFVLPIYGQTKKYRMGSCEAGTYNAEKQAAEGNYTISYYGLQVLTADQSEFRKFYKDYLKQRYGVRLRDGGCSIMAETKCYSKRMSELVNAKFGSNFAERSLNEAEALWTKN
;
A
#
# COMPACT_ATOMS: atom_id res chain seq x y z
N MET A 1 28.85 -4.14 -52.80
CA MET A 1 29.76 -4.66 -51.76
C MET A 1 30.33 -3.49 -50.98
N ALA A 2 29.92 -3.33 -49.71
CA ALA A 2 30.69 -2.68 -48.65
C ALA A 2 29.85 -2.78 -47.37
N THR A 3 30.16 -3.81 -46.59
CA THR A 3 29.73 -4.06 -45.23
C THR A 3 30.29 -2.98 -44.31
N LEU A 4 29.49 -2.44 -43.39
CA LEU A 4 30.00 -1.76 -42.20
C LEU A 4 29.09 -2.09 -41.01
N PHE A 5 29.49 -3.15 -40.32
CA PHE A 5 29.06 -3.48 -38.97
C PHE A 5 29.64 -2.42 -38.02
N VAL A 6 28.79 -1.65 -37.36
CA VAL A 6 29.18 -0.89 -36.16
C VAL A 6 28.55 -1.56 -34.96
N ALA A 7 29.34 -2.41 -34.31
CA ALA A 7 29.00 -3.01 -33.04
C ALA A 7 29.00 -1.91 -31.97
N PHE A 8 27.81 -1.40 -31.63
CA PHE A 8 27.63 -0.47 -30.53
C PHE A 8 27.72 -1.25 -29.21
N TRP A 9 28.93 -1.27 -28.66
CA TRP A 9 29.22 -1.63 -27.29
C TRP A 9 28.48 -0.66 -26.34
N PHE A 10 27.21 -0.92 -26.04
CA PHE A 10 26.59 -0.36 -24.85
C PHE A 10 27.03 -1.18 -23.64
N VAL A 11 28.23 -0.87 -23.14
CA VAL A 11 28.57 -1.12 -21.73
C VAL A 11 27.66 -0.20 -20.92
N LEU A 12 26.49 -0.69 -20.53
CA LEU A 12 25.68 0.00 -19.54
C LEU A 12 26.44 -0.07 -18.21
N PRO A 13 26.90 1.06 -17.64
CA PRO A 13 27.46 1.04 -16.31
C PRO A 13 26.37 0.56 -15.36
N ILE A 14 26.60 -0.59 -14.72
CA ILE A 14 25.80 -1.07 -13.61
C ILE A 14 26.06 -0.10 -12.45
N TYR A 15 25.35 1.03 -12.45
CA TYR A 15 25.30 1.92 -11.29
C TYR A 15 24.58 1.15 -10.18
N GLY A 16 25.38 0.42 -9.39
CA GLY A 16 24.98 -0.10 -8.10
C GLY A 16 24.56 1.08 -7.23
N GLN A 17 23.25 1.31 -7.15
CA GLN A 17 22.68 2.28 -6.23
C GLN A 17 22.94 1.80 -4.80
N THR A 18 23.92 2.40 -4.13
CA THR A 18 24.12 2.22 -2.69
C THR A 18 22.92 2.85 -1.98
N LYS A 19 21.98 2.02 -1.52
CA LYS A 19 20.85 2.48 -0.70
C LYS A 19 21.41 2.97 0.65
N LYS A 20 21.66 4.27 0.75
CA LYS A 20 21.78 4.95 2.05
C LYS A 20 20.43 4.84 2.74
N TYR A 21 20.36 4.07 3.83
CA TYR A 21 19.21 4.04 4.72
C TYR A 21 19.11 5.39 5.44
N ARG A 22 18.57 6.40 4.76
CA ARG A 22 18.04 7.59 5.44
C ARG A 22 16.83 7.10 6.24
N MET A 23 16.81 7.36 7.55
CA MET A 23 15.55 7.28 8.29
C MET A 23 14.50 8.06 7.49
N GLY A 24 13.40 7.39 7.16
CA GLY A 24 12.43 7.93 6.24
C GLY A 24 11.83 9.25 6.70
N SER A 25 11.77 10.22 5.79
CA SER A 25 11.13 11.51 6.04
C SER A 25 9.64 11.48 5.70
N CYS A 26 8.89 12.47 6.17
CA CYS A 26 7.47 12.61 5.85
C CYS A 26 7.23 12.84 4.35
N GLU A 27 8.13 13.59 3.70
CA GLU A 27 8.11 13.84 2.25
C GLU A 27 8.30 12.54 1.47
N ALA A 28 9.24 11.69 1.90
CA ALA A 28 9.43 10.37 1.29
C ALA A 28 8.16 9.51 1.42
N GLY A 29 7.52 9.51 2.59
CA GLY A 29 6.28 8.76 2.81
C GLY A 29 5.13 9.25 1.94
N THR A 30 4.98 10.57 1.82
CA THR A 30 3.94 11.22 0.99
C THR A 30 4.17 10.89 -0.49
N TYR A 31 5.40 11.08 -0.98
CA TYR A 31 5.78 10.75 -2.37
C TYR A 31 5.53 9.27 -2.69
N ASN A 32 5.91 8.36 -1.78
CA ASN A 32 5.69 6.94 -1.95
C ASN A 32 4.20 6.57 -2.01
N ALA A 33 3.36 7.24 -1.21
CA ALA A 33 1.91 7.05 -1.25
C ALA A 33 1.31 7.50 -2.59
N GLU A 34 1.68 8.68 -3.05
CA GLU A 34 1.20 9.23 -4.33
C GLU A 34 1.64 8.40 -5.52
N LYS A 35 2.91 7.97 -5.54
CA LYS A 35 3.44 7.07 -6.56
C LYS A 35 2.64 5.76 -6.63
N GLN A 36 2.41 5.12 -5.48
CA GLN A 36 1.64 3.86 -5.46
C GLN A 36 0.19 4.05 -5.90
N ALA A 37 -0.46 5.13 -5.47
CA ALA A 37 -1.83 5.43 -5.89
C ALA A 37 -1.92 5.69 -7.41
N ALA A 38 -0.93 6.36 -8.00
CA ALA A 38 -0.84 6.57 -9.45
C ALA A 38 -0.69 5.25 -10.22
N GLU A 39 -0.03 4.26 -9.63
CA GLU A 39 0.05 2.88 -10.15
C GLU A 39 -1.21 2.04 -9.86
N GLY A 40 -2.24 2.62 -9.23
CA GLY A 40 -3.46 1.92 -8.83
C GLY A 40 -3.31 1.05 -7.57
N ASN A 41 -2.17 1.15 -6.87
CA ASN A 41 -1.87 0.38 -5.66
C ASN A 41 -2.29 1.15 -4.40
N TYR A 42 -3.46 0.81 -3.84
CA TYR A 42 -3.96 1.40 -2.60
C TYR A 42 -3.70 0.47 -1.43
N THR A 43 -3.00 0.96 -0.39
CA THR A 43 -2.71 0.17 0.82
C THR A 43 -3.08 0.94 2.08
N ILE A 44 -4.03 0.42 2.84
CA ILE A 44 -4.35 0.93 4.18
C ILE A 44 -3.55 0.12 5.19
N SER A 45 -2.77 0.81 6.01
CA SER A 45 -1.98 0.20 7.09
C SER A 45 -2.61 0.53 8.44
N TYR A 46 -2.74 -0.48 9.30
CA TYR A 46 -3.06 -0.28 10.72
C TYR A 46 -1.82 -0.53 11.57
N TYR A 47 -1.64 0.30 12.59
CA TYR A 47 -0.53 0.20 13.52
C TYR A 47 -1.05 -0.03 14.94
N GLY A 48 -0.20 -0.59 15.78
CA GLY A 48 -0.49 -0.89 17.19
C GLY A 48 -0.75 -2.37 17.44
N LEU A 49 -0.79 -2.72 18.73
CA LEU A 49 -1.09 -4.07 19.17
C LEU A 49 -2.59 -4.35 18.97
N GLN A 50 -2.91 -5.37 18.18
CA GLN A 50 -4.29 -5.82 17.99
C GLN A 50 -4.60 -7.00 18.92
N VAL A 51 -5.49 -6.79 19.87
CA VAL A 51 -6.04 -7.85 20.71
C VAL A 51 -7.40 -8.22 20.14
N LEU A 52 -7.43 -9.28 19.33
CA LEU A 52 -8.64 -9.74 18.63
C LEU A 52 -9.12 -11.05 19.24
N THR A 53 -10.44 -11.21 19.35
CA THR A 53 -11.05 -12.54 19.56
C THR A 53 -10.86 -13.40 18.31
N ALA A 54 -11.08 -14.72 18.42
CA ALA A 54 -11.02 -15.62 17.26
C ALA A 54 -11.96 -15.16 16.13
N ASP A 55 -13.20 -14.81 16.49
CA ASP A 55 -14.23 -14.30 15.58
C ASP A 55 -13.79 -12.99 14.88
N GLN A 56 -13.22 -12.03 15.63
CA GLN A 56 -12.69 -10.80 15.06
C GLN A 56 -11.48 -11.03 14.15
N SER A 57 -10.65 -12.03 14.46
CA SER A 57 -9.51 -12.42 13.62
C SER A 57 -9.97 -12.99 12.27
N GLU A 58 -11.00 -13.85 12.29
CA GLU A 58 -11.60 -14.42 11.08
C GLU A 58 -12.28 -13.35 10.24
N PHE A 59 -13.08 -12.49 10.87
CA PHE A 59 -13.69 -11.34 10.18
C PHE A 59 -12.62 -10.42 9.57
N ARG A 60 -11.54 -10.11 10.29
CA ARG A 60 -10.43 -9.28 9.76
C ARG A 60 -9.80 -9.91 8.52
N LYS A 61 -9.63 -11.24 8.50
CA LYS A 61 -9.11 -11.96 7.33
C LYS A 61 -10.06 -11.81 6.14
N PHE A 62 -11.35 -12.03 6.36
CA PHE A 62 -12.36 -11.83 5.33
C PHE A 62 -12.42 -10.39 4.83
N TYR A 63 -12.44 -9.41 5.73
CA TYR A 63 -12.51 -8.00 5.37
C TYR A 63 -11.31 -7.57 4.52
N LYS A 64 -10.11 -8.08 4.84
CA LYS A 64 -8.91 -7.87 4.02
C LYS A 64 -9.07 -8.42 2.60
N ASP A 65 -9.63 -9.62 2.46
CA ASP A 65 -9.86 -10.23 1.15
C ASP A 65 -10.98 -9.52 0.38
N TYR A 66 -12.04 -9.12 1.08
CA TYR A 66 -13.15 -8.33 0.56
C TYR A 66 -12.66 -7.02 -0.05
N LEU A 67 -11.89 -6.21 0.69
CA LEU A 67 -11.32 -4.95 0.19
C LEU A 67 -10.44 -5.16 -1.04
N LYS A 68 -9.63 -6.23 -1.03
CA LYS A 68 -8.73 -6.54 -2.15
C LYS A 68 -9.52 -6.92 -3.40
N GLN A 69 -10.54 -7.77 -3.27
CA GLN A 69 -11.32 -8.26 -4.40
C GLN A 69 -12.28 -7.20 -4.94
N ARG A 70 -12.98 -6.48 -4.06
CA ARG A 70 -14.03 -5.52 -4.43
C ARG A 70 -13.47 -4.18 -4.87
N TYR A 71 -12.43 -3.70 -4.20
CA TYR A 71 -11.91 -2.33 -4.36
C TYR A 71 -10.46 -2.27 -4.85
N GLY A 72 -9.76 -3.41 -4.92
CA GLY A 72 -8.31 -3.42 -5.18
C GLY A 72 -7.48 -2.81 -4.05
N VAL A 73 -8.07 -2.62 -2.87
CA VAL A 73 -7.41 -2.00 -1.70
C VAL A 73 -6.80 -3.09 -0.82
N ARG A 74 -5.52 -2.95 -0.48
CA ARG A 74 -4.81 -3.89 0.39
C ARG A 74 -4.84 -3.41 1.83
N LEU A 75 -5.20 -4.33 2.72
CA LEU A 75 -5.10 -4.11 4.17
C LEU A 75 -3.78 -4.71 4.68
N ARG A 76 -2.95 -3.90 5.32
CA ARG A 76 -1.68 -4.34 5.92
C ARG A 76 -1.60 -4.05 7.41
N ASP A 77 -0.93 -4.95 8.11
CA ASP A 77 -0.47 -4.74 9.47
C ASP A 77 0.89 -4.03 9.41
N GLY A 78 0.95 -2.83 9.98
CA GLY A 78 2.16 -2.01 10.04
C GLY A 78 3.01 -2.29 11.28
N GLY A 79 2.57 -3.17 12.17
CA GLY A 79 3.21 -3.46 13.44
C GLY A 79 3.01 -2.35 14.47
N CYS A 80 3.79 -2.39 15.55
CA CYS A 80 3.64 -1.48 16.69
C CYS A 80 4.44 -0.17 16.54
N SER A 81 5.43 -0.13 15.66
CA SER A 81 6.35 1.00 15.54
C SER A 81 5.95 1.93 14.40
N ILE A 82 5.70 3.19 14.73
CA ILE A 82 5.37 4.24 13.76
C ILE A 82 6.58 5.17 13.60
N MET A 83 7.08 5.30 12.37
CA MET A 83 8.10 6.27 11.99
C MET A 83 7.44 7.45 11.27
N ALA A 84 8.16 8.58 11.15
CA ALA A 84 7.63 9.77 10.47
C ALA A 84 7.19 9.45 9.02
N GLU A 85 8.00 8.70 8.26
CA GLU A 85 7.65 8.24 6.92
C GLU A 85 6.34 7.44 6.90
N THR A 86 6.21 6.42 7.75
CA THR A 86 5.06 5.51 7.71
C THR A 86 3.78 6.23 8.13
N LYS A 87 3.87 7.15 9.10
CA LYS A 87 2.75 8.01 9.49
C LYS A 87 2.26 8.87 8.32
N CYS A 88 3.16 9.54 7.61
CA CYS A 88 2.80 10.41 6.49
C CYS A 88 2.31 9.61 5.27
N TYR A 89 2.94 8.47 4.98
CA TYR A 89 2.46 7.54 3.96
C TYR A 89 1.02 7.12 4.25
N SER A 90 0.72 6.64 5.47
CA SER A 90 -0.61 6.15 5.81
C SER A 90 -1.66 7.25 5.81
N LYS A 91 -1.33 8.45 6.30
CA LYS A 91 -2.20 9.62 6.20
C LYS A 91 -2.52 9.91 4.73
N ARG A 92 -1.49 10.05 3.89
CA ARG A 92 -1.66 10.42 2.49
C ARG A 92 -2.42 9.35 1.70
N MET A 93 -2.12 8.08 1.93
CA MET A 93 -2.82 6.98 1.27
C MET A 93 -4.30 6.91 1.67
N SER A 94 -4.63 7.20 2.93
CA SER A 94 -6.03 7.30 3.38
C SER A 94 -6.78 8.43 2.67
N GLU A 95 -6.18 9.61 2.52
CA GLU A 95 -6.74 10.72 1.74
C GLU A 95 -6.99 10.33 0.28
N LEU A 96 -6.03 9.64 -0.35
CA LEU A 96 -6.13 9.20 -1.74
C LEU A 96 -7.20 8.12 -1.93
N VAL A 97 -7.35 7.21 -0.97
CA VAL A 97 -8.44 6.22 -0.94
C VAL A 97 -9.79 6.90 -0.83
N ASN A 98 -9.95 7.85 0.10
CA ASN A 98 -11.20 8.58 0.27
C ASN A 98 -11.54 9.44 -0.96
N ALA A 99 -10.54 10.06 -1.58
CA ALA A 99 -10.72 10.81 -2.82
C ALA A 99 -11.20 9.90 -3.97
N LYS A 100 -10.72 8.66 -4.05
CA LYS A 100 -11.10 7.71 -5.10
C LYS A 100 -12.44 7.02 -4.87
N PHE A 101 -12.71 6.61 -3.65
CA PHE A 101 -13.85 5.73 -3.33
C PHE A 101 -14.95 6.39 -2.50
N GLY A 102 -14.78 7.67 -2.13
CA GLY A 102 -15.72 8.46 -1.33
C GLY A 102 -15.22 8.69 0.10
N SER A 103 -15.61 9.83 0.69
CA SER A 103 -15.13 10.29 2.01
C SER A 103 -15.50 9.37 3.17
N ASN A 104 -16.55 8.56 3.03
CA ASN A 104 -17.00 7.57 4.01
C ASN A 104 -16.56 6.14 3.66
N PHE A 105 -15.54 5.97 2.81
CA PHE A 105 -15.12 4.65 2.31
C PHE A 105 -14.85 3.63 3.42
N ALA A 106 -14.13 4.02 4.47
CA ALA A 106 -13.76 3.12 5.55
C ALA A 106 -14.98 2.55 6.29
N GLU A 107 -15.94 3.39 6.66
CA GLU A 107 -17.18 2.98 7.32
C GLU A 107 -18.07 2.18 6.36
N ARG A 108 -18.27 2.68 5.14
CA ARG A 108 -19.13 2.04 4.15
C ARG A 108 -18.65 0.64 3.80
N SER A 109 -17.36 0.49 3.50
CA SER A 109 -16.78 -0.81 3.13
C SER A 109 -16.78 -1.80 4.29
N LEU A 110 -16.65 -1.32 5.53
CA LEU A 110 -16.81 -2.14 6.73
C LEU A 110 -18.24 -2.67 6.86
N ASN A 111 -19.24 -1.78 6.78
CA ASN A 111 -20.65 -2.16 6.89
C ASN A 111 -21.08 -3.12 5.76
N GLU A 112 -20.60 -2.90 4.53
CA GLU A 112 -20.82 -3.82 3.41
C GLU A 112 -20.22 -5.20 3.68
N ALA A 113 -19.02 -5.27 4.25
CA ALA A 113 -18.37 -6.53 4.60
C ALA A 113 -19.12 -7.24 5.75
N GLU A 114 -19.52 -6.52 6.80
CA GLU A 114 -20.30 -7.08 7.91
C GLU A 114 -21.62 -7.68 7.43
N ALA A 115 -22.33 -7.01 6.51
CA ALA A 115 -23.58 -7.52 5.94
C ALA A 115 -23.40 -8.80 5.11
N LEU A 116 -22.20 -9.03 4.56
CA LEU A 116 -21.85 -10.22 3.78
C LEU A 116 -21.16 -11.31 4.60
N TRP A 117 -20.77 -11.00 5.83
CA TRP A 117 -20.09 -11.93 6.71
C TRP A 117 -21.09 -12.90 7.33
N THR A 118 -21.36 -13.99 6.62
CA THR A 118 -22.07 -15.13 7.20
C THR A 118 -21.08 -15.96 8.01
N LYS A 119 -21.26 -15.95 9.33
CA LYS A 119 -20.49 -16.81 10.24
C LYS A 119 -20.81 -18.27 9.90
N ASN A 120 -19.79 -19.02 9.45
CA ASN A 120 -19.86 -20.47 9.31
C ASN A 120 -19.30 -21.13 10.56
#